data_AF-X1LMI7-F1
#
_entry.id   AF-X1LMI7-F1
#
_cell.length_a   1.000
_cell.length_b   1.000
_cell.length_c   1.000
_cell.angle_alpha   90.00
_cell.angle_beta   90.00
_cell.angle_gamma   90.00
#
_symmetry.space_group_name_H-M   'P 1'
#
loop_
_entity.id
_entity.type
_entity.pdbx_description
1 polymer ?
#
loop_
_entity_poly.entity_id
_entity_poly.type
_entity_poly.pdbx_seq_one_letter_code
_entity_poly.pdbx_strand_id
1 'polypeptide(L)'
;DLQVALTKLNKHWEKTEFQGGLIDERTLEVTDRVQSMTFIGDWRCAPLINAFFINDGDNTAYIGINHTDEYFTMEPGETRTVDRAGAEERIALIFYWSDNGETTSVRVNGEY
;
A
#
# COMPACT_ATOMS: atom_id res chain seq x y z
N ASP A 1 -21.22 -11.92 -24.91
CA ASP A 1 -21.38 -10.60 -24.28
C ASP A 1 -20.10 -9.80 -24.46
N LEU A 2 -20.09 -8.93 -25.46
CA LEU A 2 -18.90 -8.17 -25.89
C LEU A 2 -18.50 -7.10 -24.88
N GLN A 3 -19.47 -6.54 -24.15
CA GLN A 3 -19.20 -5.53 -23.12
C GLN A 3 -18.46 -6.12 -21.93
N VAL A 4 -18.84 -7.32 -21.47
CA VAL A 4 -18.15 -8.01 -20.37
C VAL A 4 -16.71 -8.37 -20.73
N ALA A 5 -16.45 -8.75 -21.98
CA ALA A 5 -15.10 -9.03 -22.47
C ALA A 5 -14.24 -7.76 -22.54
N LEU A 6 -14.81 -6.65 -23.03
CA LEU A 6 -14.14 -5.34 -23.05
C LEU A 6 -13.84 -4.81 -21.64
N THR A 7 -14.75 -4.97 -20.68
CA THR A 7 -14.51 -4.57 -19.29
C THR A 7 -13.42 -5.41 -18.62
N LYS A 8 -13.38 -6.72 -18.89
CA LYS A 8 -12.30 -7.60 -18.39
C LYS A 8 -10.95 -7.27 -19.03
N LEU A 9 -10.94 -6.93 -20.32
CA LEU A 9 -9.74 -6.46 -21.01
C LEU A 9 -9.27 -5.13 -20.42
N ASN A 10 -10.17 -4.15 -20.24
CA ASN A 10 -9.82 -2.86 -19.62
C ASN A 10 -9.29 -3.02 -18.19
N LYS A 11 -9.90 -3.85 -17.35
CA LYS A 11 -9.36 -4.15 -16.01
C LYS A 11 -7.99 -4.85 -16.04
N HIS A 12 -7.75 -5.68 -17.05
CA HIS A 12 -6.47 -6.34 -17.23
C HIS A 12 -5.41 -5.34 -17.71
N TRP A 13 -5.77 -4.42 -18.60
CA TRP A 13 -4.89 -3.39 -19.14
C TRP A 13 -4.63 -2.26 -18.14
N GLU A 14 -5.60 -1.85 -17.32
CA GLU A 14 -5.38 -0.98 -16.17
C GLU A 14 -4.32 -1.61 -15.26
N LYS A 15 -4.48 -2.89 -14.88
CA LYS A 15 -3.51 -3.65 -14.07
C LYS A 15 -2.13 -3.78 -14.73
N THR A 16 -2.02 -3.66 -16.06
CA THR A 16 -0.77 -3.74 -16.83
C THR A 16 -0.17 -2.36 -17.14
N GLU A 17 -0.97 -1.29 -17.21
CA GLU A 17 -0.50 0.09 -17.36
C GLU A 17 0.05 0.67 -16.03
N PHE A 18 -0.39 0.14 -14.87
CA PHE A 18 0.31 0.32 -13.58
C PHE A 18 1.68 -0.41 -13.51
N GLN A 19 2.16 -1.05 -14.59
CA GLN A 19 3.46 -1.75 -14.62
C GLN A 19 4.56 -0.93 -15.32
N GLY A 20 4.49 0.39 -15.27
CA GLY A 20 5.48 1.30 -15.87
C GLY A 20 6.44 1.96 -14.88
N GLY A 21 6.07 2.08 -13.60
CA GLY A 21 6.90 2.72 -12.57
C GLY A 21 7.94 1.80 -11.94
N LEU A 22 8.99 2.40 -11.36
CA LEU A 22 9.95 1.67 -10.54
C LEU A 22 9.25 1.15 -9.29
N ILE A 23 9.14 -0.17 -9.13
CA ILE A 23 8.53 -0.80 -7.95
C ILE A 23 9.56 -0.88 -6.81
N ASP A 24 9.19 -0.47 -5.60
CA ASP A 24 9.93 -0.66 -4.33
C ASP A 24 9.09 -1.56 -3.41
N GLU A 25 9.53 -2.81 -3.26
CA GLU A 25 8.88 -3.82 -2.41
C GLU A 25 9.53 -3.87 -1.03
N ARG A 26 8.71 -3.80 0.02
CA ARG A 26 9.14 -3.87 1.42
C ARG A 26 8.19 -4.70 2.26
N THR A 27 8.70 -5.26 3.33
CA THR A 27 7.91 -5.96 4.35
C THR A 27 7.91 -5.16 5.65
N LEU A 28 6.73 -4.93 6.20
CA LEU A 28 6.50 -4.28 7.47
C LEU A 28 6.31 -5.33 8.56
N GLU A 29 7.18 -5.32 9.56
CA GLU A 29 6.95 -6.06 10.81
C GLU A 29 6.07 -5.19 11.73
N VAL A 30 4.77 -5.47 11.70
CA VAL A 30 3.74 -4.69 12.40
C VAL A 30 3.64 -5.21 13.84
N THR A 31 3.66 -4.28 14.79
CA THR A 31 3.57 -4.57 16.24
C THR A 31 2.49 -3.70 16.87
N ASP A 32 2.23 -3.90 18.16
CA ASP A 32 1.32 -3.08 18.98
C ASP A 32 1.77 -1.63 19.20
N ARG A 33 2.90 -1.21 18.61
CA ARG A 33 3.39 0.17 18.64
C ARG A 33 3.27 0.81 17.27
N VAL A 34 2.92 2.09 17.26
CA VAL A 34 2.96 2.92 16.06
C VAL A 34 4.40 3.01 15.55
N GLN A 35 4.61 2.48 14.36
CA GLN A 35 5.85 2.54 13.62
C GLN A 35 5.63 3.33 12.33
N SER A 36 6.72 3.78 11.72
CA SER A 36 6.64 4.52 10.45
C SER A 36 7.80 4.17 9.54
N MET A 37 7.54 4.24 8.23
CA MET A 37 8.55 4.04 7.22
C MET A 37 8.37 5.04 6.09
N THR A 38 9.47 5.66 5.69
CA THR A 38 9.50 6.47 4.47
C THR A 38 10.02 5.67 3.29
N PHE A 39 9.42 5.91 2.13
CA PHE A 39 9.91 5.42 0.85
C PHE A 39 10.79 6.44 0.14
N ILE A 40 11.03 7.61 0.75
CA ILE A 40 11.97 8.63 0.26
C ILE A 40 13.39 8.21 0.69
N GLY A 41 14.09 7.45 -0.17
CA GLY A 41 15.48 7.03 0.05
C GLY A 41 16.49 7.88 -0.73
N ASP A 42 17.77 7.84 -0.35
CA ASP A 42 18.88 8.72 -0.78
C ASP A 42 19.06 8.98 -2.29
N TRP A 43 18.50 8.14 -3.18
CA TRP A 43 18.55 8.35 -4.63
C TRP A 43 17.22 8.78 -5.27
N ARG A 44 16.09 8.59 -4.57
CA ARG A 44 14.74 8.91 -5.03
C ARG A 44 14.11 9.92 -4.07
N CYS A 45 14.32 11.19 -4.36
CA CYS A 45 13.68 12.31 -3.66
C CYS A 45 12.18 12.46 -4.01
N ALA A 46 11.48 11.35 -4.30
CA ALA A 46 10.10 11.36 -4.77
C ALA A 46 9.22 10.48 -3.86
N PRO A 47 8.09 10.99 -3.37
CA PRO A 47 7.08 10.17 -2.69
C PRO A 47 6.35 9.24 -3.69
N LEU A 48 5.79 8.15 -3.18
CA LEU A 48 5.07 7.17 -4.01
C LEU A 48 3.77 7.78 -4.55
N ILE A 49 3.42 7.44 -5.77
CA ILE A 49 2.10 7.68 -6.36
C ILE A 49 1.12 6.60 -5.89
N ASN A 50 1.54 5.33 -5.92
CA ASN A 50 0.70 4.19 -5.57
C ASN A 50 1.39 3.30 -4.53
N ALA A 51 0.59 2.64 -3.69
CA ALA A 51 1.05 1.58 -2.82
C ALA A 51 0.03 0.44 -2.76
N PHE A 52 0.51 -0.79 -2.94
CA PHE A 52 -0.27 -2.01 -2.79
C PHE A 52 0.16 -2.76 -1.54
N PHE A 53 -0.79 -3.06 -0.67
CA PHE A 53 -0.57 -3.67 0.64
C PHE A 53 -1.21 -5.06 0.68
N ILE A 54 -0.52 -6.01 1.31
CA ILE A 54 -1.00 -7.38 1.56
C ILE A 54 -0.71 -7.71 3.03
N ASN A 55 -1.73 -8.06 3.80
CA ASN A 55 -1.53 -8.61 5.15
C ASN A 55 -1.28 -10.11 5.02
N ASP A 56 -0.01 -10.53 5.08
CA ASP A 56 0.35 -11.95 4.97
C ASP A 56 0.35 -12.67 6.33
N GLY A 57 0.09 -11.95 7.43
CA GLY A 57 0.04 -12.53 8.77
C GLY A 57 -1.38 -12.79 9.28
N ASP A 58 -1.44 -13.30 10.51
CA ASP A 58 -2.67 -13.83 11.13
C ASP A 58 -3.46 -12.79 11.95
N ASN A 59 -2.92 -11.58 12.14
CA ASN A 59 -3.54 -10.54 12.95
C ASN A 59 -3.84 -9.27 12.13
N THR A 60 -4.72 -8.43 12.64
CA THR A 60 -5.18 -7.21 11.98
C THR A 60 -4.11 -6.11 12.03
N ALA A 61 -3.83 -5.49 10.89
CA ALA A 61 -2.96 -4.32 10.79
C ALA A 61 -3.77 -3.04 10.55
N TYR A 62 -3.25 -1.93 11.04
CA TYR A 62 -3.74 -0.59 10.78
C TYR A 62 -2.69 0.18 10.00
N ILE A 63 -3.07 0.78 8.87
CA ILE A 63 -2.17 1.48 7.96
C ILE A 63 -2.63 2.94 7.80
N GLY A 64 -1.79 3.87 8.24
CA GLY A 64 -1.98 5.31 8.04
C GLY A 64 -1.11 5.83 6.90
N ILE A 65 -1.65 6.74 6.08
CA ILE A 65 -0.94 7.34 4.94
C ILE A 65 -0.69 8.81 5.24
N ASN A 66 0.59 9.21 5.31
CA ASN A 66 1.10 10.53 5.69
C ASN A 66 0.73 11.01 7.11
N HIS A 67 -0.35 10.50 7.69
CA HIS A 67 -0.84 10.78 9.04
C HIS A 67 -1.34 9.51 9.74
N THR A 68 -1.48 9.56 11.07
CA THR A 68 -1.94 8.44 11.91
C THR A 68 -3.43 8.49 12.26
N ASP A 69 -4.07 9.66 12.10
CA ASP A 69 -5.49 9.89 12.40
C ASP A 69 -6.41 9.35 11.29
N GLU A 70 -5.94 9.34 10.04
CA GLU A 70 -6.59 8.69 8.92
C GLU A 70 -5.89 7.37 8.57
N TYR A 71 -6.49 6.26 8.98
CA TYR A 71 -5.98 4.93 8.71
C TYR A 71 -7.08 4.00 8.18
N PHE A 72 -6.64 2.95 7.48
CA PHE A 72 -7.51 1.83 7.14
C PHE A 72 -7.04 0.56 7.83
N THR A 73 -8.00 -0.30 8.11
CA THR A 73 -7.78 -1.64 8.66
C THR A 73 -7.45 -2.62 7.53
N MET A 74 -6.57 -3.57 7.84
CA MET A 74 -6.21 -4.70 7.01
C MET A 74 -6.37 -5.99 7.81
N GLU A 75 -7.45 -6.72 7.55
CA GLU A 75 -7.68 -8.05 8.12
C GLU A 75 -6.65 -9.08 7.61
N PRO A 76 -6.47 -10.23 8.29
CA PRO A 76 -5.60 -11.30 7.82
C PRO A 76 -5.91 -11.74 6.38
N GLY A 77 -4.90 -11.74 5.51
CA GLY A 77 -5.03 -12.06 4.08
C GLY A 77 -5.65 -10.94 3.23
N GLU A 78 -6.01 -9.79 3.81
CA GLU A 78 -6.58 -8.67 3.06
C GLU A 78 -5.53 -8.01 2.16
N THR A 79 -6.00 -7.55 1.00
CA THR A 79 -5.22 -6.75 0.07
C THR A 79 -5.86 -5.40 -0.13
N ARG A 80 -5.07 -4.33 -0.11
CA ARG A 80 -5.52 -2.94 -0.30
C ARG A 80 -4.63 -2.22 -1.30
N THR A 81 -5.22 -1.34 -2.10
CA THR A 81 -4.48 -0.41 -2.96
C THR A 81 -4.78 1.01 -2.53
N VAL A 82 -3.74 1.81 -2.39
CA VAL A 82 -3.82 3.27 -2.25
C VAL A 82 -3.29 3.89 -3.54
N ASP A 83 -4.14 4.66 -4.20
CA ASP A 83 -3.83 5.36 -5.46
C ASP A 83 -3.95 6.88 -5.21
N ARG A 84 -2.86 7.60 -5.46
CA ARG A 84 -2.78 9.07 -5.39
C ARG A 84 -2.43 9.68 -6.75
N ALA A 85 -2.67 8.98 -7.85
CA ALA A 85 -2.50 9.51 -9.20
C ALA A 85 -3.35 10.78 -9.39
N GLY A 86 -2.69 11.87 -9.76
CA GLY A 86 -3.33 13.18 -9.94
C GLY A 86 -3.69 13.92 -8.65
N ALA A 87 -3.42 13.36 -7.47
CA ALA A 87 -3.56 14.07 -6.20
C ALA A 87 -2.42 15.09 -6.02
N GLU A 88 -2.70 16.20 -5.33
CA GLU A 88 -1.69 17.17 -4.93
C GLU A 88 -0.69 16.56 -3.93
N GLU A 89 -1.20 15.70 -3.04
CA GLU A 89 -0.41 15.01 -2.03
C GLU A 89 -0.17 13.53 -2.41
N ARG A 90 1.10 13.15 -2.44
CA ARG A 90 1.60 11.79 -2.69
C ARG A 90 1.92 11.06 -1.38
N ILE A 91 2.23 9.77 -1.44
CA ILE A 91 2.53 8.93 -0.27
C ILE A 91 4.00 9.09 0.13
N ALA A 92 4.26 9.93 1.13
CA ALA A 92 5.61 10.21 1.63
C ALA A 92 6.01 9.32 2.82
N LEU A 93 5.03 9.01 3.67
CA LEU A 93 5.21 8.29 4.92
C LEU A 93 4.07 7.30 5.12
N ILE A 94 4.40 6.09 5.56
CA ILE A 94 3.44 5.07 5.93
C ILE A 94 3.59 4.82 7.43
N PHE A 95 2.50 4.93 8.16
CA PHE A 95 2.40 4.54 9.56
C PHE A 95 1.72 3.18 9.68
N TYR A 96 2.15 2.36 10.62
CA TYR A 96 1.59 1.03 10.79
C TYR A 96 1.67 0.54 12.25
N TRP A 97 0.63 -0.16 12.68
CA TRP A 97 0.53 -0.81 13.99
C TRP A 97 -0.52 -1.94 13.99
N SER A 98 -0.56 -2.73 15.05
CA SER A 98 -1.51 -3.82 15.33
C SER A 98 -2.26 -3.53 16.64
N ASP A 99 -3.23 -4.38 16.99
CA ASP A 99 -3.84 -4.35 18.31
C ASP A 99 -2.84 -4.74 19.43
N ASN A 100 -3.24 -4.47 20.67
CA ASN A 100 -2.37 -4.59 21.85
C ASN A 100 -1.82 -6.01 22.04
N GLY A 101 -0.50 -6.16 22.04
CA GLY A 101 0.19 -7.45 22.13
C GLY A 101 0.20 -8.28 20.84
N GLU A 102 -0.38 -7.79 19.74
CA GLU A 102 -0.41 -8.50 18.46
C GLU A 102 0.77 -8.11 17.57
N THR A 103 1.11 -9.03 16.66
CA THR A 103 2.11 -8.82 15.62
C THR A 103 1.62 -9.41 14.31
N THR A 104 1.90 -8.74 13.19
CA THR A 104 1.61 -9.26 11.85
C THR A 104 2.64 -8.77 10.83
N SER A 105 2.61 -9.33 9.63
CA SER A 105 3.50 -8.94 8.54
C SER A 105 2.70 -8.39 7.37
N VAL A 106 3.04 -7.18 6.91
CA VAL A 106 2.39 -6.54 5.76
C VAL A 106 3.42 -6.30 4.66
N ARG A 107 3.24 -6.92 3.50
CA ARG A 107 4.02 -6.58 2.30
C ARG A 107 3.44 -5.34 1.64
N VAL A 108 4.34 -4.48 1.16
CA VAL A 108 4.02 -3.22 0.50
C VAL A 108 4.82 -3.10 -0.79
N ASN A 109 4.13 -2.88 -1.90
CA ASN A 109 4.71 -2.57 -3.18
C ASN A 109 4.39 -1.12 -3.54
N GLY A 110 5.40 -0.26 -3.48
CA GLY A 110 5.29 1.16 -3.82
C GLY A 110 5.70 1.45 -5.26
N GLU A 111 5.03 2.41 -5.89
CA GLU A 111 5.32 2.93 -7.23
C GLU A 111 5.47 4.47 -7.20
N TYR A 112 6.42 5.03 -7.95
CA TYR A 112 6.80 6.47 -7.93
C TYR A 112 6.25 7.30 -9.09
#